data_AF-A0A9W5J9M5-F1
#
_entry.id   AF-A0A9W5J9M5-F1
#
_cell.length_a   1.000
_cell.length_b   1.000
_cell.length_c   1.000
_cell.angle_alpha   90.00
_cell.angle_beta   90.00
_cell.angle_gamma   90.00
#
_symmetry.space_group_name_H-M   'P 1'
#
loop_
_entity.id
_entity.type
_entity.pdbx_description
1 polymer ?
#
loop_
_entity_poly.entity_id
_entity_poly.type
_entity_poly.pdbx_seq_one_letter_code
_entity_poly.pdbx_strand_id
1 'polypeptide(L)'
;MSEKQVKDYDKFNVRFPDGMRDAVAERAKRNGRSMNAEIIQIIEDAIAAEESGFPAGDARELRAVIRAKDESIYEYIGVLEKMTRVVDKLSKLAFPDHDDKENKKPT
;
A
#
# COMPACT_ATOMS: atom_id res chain seq x y z
N MET A 1 -26.44 26.65 0.35
CA MET A 1 -24.97 26.77 0.22
C MET A 1 -24.69 27.00 -1.26
N SER A 2 -24.36 28.24 -1.66
CA SER A 2 -23.98 28.51 -3.06
C SER A 2 -22.67 27.79 -3.36
N GLU A 3 -22.63 27.06 -4.48
CA GLU A 3 -21.44 26.36 -4.97
C GLU A 3 -20.32 27.41 -5.20
N LYS A 4 -19.18 27.25 -4.53
CA LYS A 4 -18.02 28.14 -4.74
C LYS A 4 -17.55 27.97 -6.18
N GLN A 5 -17.45 29.06 -6.92
CA GLN A 5 -16.91 29.00 -8.28
C GLN A 5 -15.39 28.81 -8.22
N VAL A 6 -14.78 28.20 -9.23
CA VAL A 6 -13.31 27.99 -9.31
C VAL A 6 -12.52 29.28 -9.09
N LYS A 7 -13.08 30.43 -9.47
CA LYS A 7 -12.47 31.75 -9.26
C LYS A 7 -12.36 32.15 -7.78
N ASP A 8 -13.21 31.56 -6.93
CA ASP A 8 -13.29 31.79 -5.48
C ASP A 8 -12.38 30.82 -4.70
N TYR A 9 -11.60 29.99 -5.40
CA TYR A 9 -10.62 29.09 -4.79
C TYR A 9 -9.40 29.88 -4.34
N ASP A 10 -8.78 29.43 -3.25
CA ASP A 10 -7.56 30.04 -2.74
C ASP A 10 -6.42 29.88 -3.76
N LYS A 11 -5.67 30.97 -3.95
CA LYS A 11 -4.57 31.04 -4.92
C LYS A 11 -3.23 30.99 -4.19
N PHE A 12 -2.36 30.09 -4.62
CA PHE A 12 -1.02 29.94 -4.06
C PHE A 12 0.04 30.21 -5.14
N ASN A 13 0.91 31.20 -4.90
CA ASN A 13 1.98 31.56 -5.83
C ASN A 13 3.25 30.77 -5.51
N VAL A 14 3.58 29.80 -6.38
CA VAL A 14 4.78 28.95 -6.24
C VAL A 14 5.96 29.52 -7.04
N ARG A 15 7.14 29.54 -6.42
CA ARG A 15 8.41 29.83 -7.12
C ARG A 15 9.15 28.52 -7.39
N PHE A 16 9.36 28.22 -8.66
CA PHE A 16 10.07 27.02 -9.08
C PHE A 16 11.58 27.30 -9.18
N PRO A 17 12.43 26.39 -8.68
CA PRO A 17 13.83 26.31 -9.08
C PRO A 17 13.97 26.10 -10.59
N ASP A 18 15.16 26.35 -11.11
CA ASP A 18 15.44 26.25 -12.54
C ASP A 18 15.12 24.85 -13.08
N GLY A 19 14.46 24.80 -14.25
CA GLY A 19 14.00 23.56 -14.89
C GLY A 19 12.84 22.80 -14.20
N MET A 20 12.50 23.10 -12.94
CA MET A 20 11.47 22.34 -12.22
C MET A 20 10.06 22.56 -12.80
N ARG A 21 9.78 23.78 -13.27
CA ARG A 21 8.49 24.09 -13.91
C ARG A 21 8.24 23.25 -15.15
N ASP A 22 9.27 23.07 -15.97
CA ASP A 22 9.18 22.29 -17.21
C ASP A 22 9.07 20.80 -16.90
N ALA A 23 9.78 20.31 -15.89
CA ALA A 23 9.65 18.92 -15.42
C ALA A 23 8.21 18.59 -14.99
N VAL A 24 7.55 19.50 -14.26
CA VAL A 24 6.14 19.35 -13.87
C VAL A 24 5.23 19.46 -15.09
N ALA A 25 5.51 20.36 -16.03
CA ALA A 25 4.74 20.50 -17.27
C ALA A 25 4.73 19.20 -18.08
N GLU A 26 5.91 18.60 -18.30
CA GLU A 26 6.06 17.36 -19.05
C GLU A 26 5.38 16.18 -18.33
N ARG A 27 5.48 16.12 -17.00
CA ARG A 27 4.75 15.12 -16.21
C ARG A 27 3.23 15.26 -16.36
N ALA A 28 2.71 16.49 -16.25
CA ALA A 28 1.29 16.76 -16.42
C ALA A 28 0.79 16.35 -17.82
N LYS A 29 1.56 16.66 -18.87
CA LYS A 29 1.27 16.22 -20.25
C LYS A 29 1.19 14.69 -20.37
N ARG A 30 2.18 13.96 -19.83
CA ARG A 30 2.18 12.48 -19.84
C ARG A 30 0.95 11.90 -19.12
N ASN A 31 0.47 12.57 -18.09
CA ASN A 31 -0.67 12.15 -17.29
C ASN A 31 -2.01 12.67 -17.84
N GLY A 32 -2.03 13.42 -18.95
CA GLY A 32 -3.25 14.00 -19.51
C GLY A 32 -3.93 15.05 -18.61
N ARG A 33 -3.15 15.70 -17.73
CA ARG A 33 -3.65 16.69 -16.76
C ARG A 33 -3.15 18.10 -17.09
N SER A 34 -3.88 19.11 -16.63
CA SER A 34 -3.32 20.46 -16.57
C SER A 34 -2.18 20.49 -15.54
N MET A 35 -1.23 21.41 -15.70
CA MET A 35 -0.14 21.59 -14.74
C MET A 35 -0.66 21.82 -13.32
N ASN A 36 -1.73 22.60 -13.16
CA ASN A 36 -2.36 22.83 -11.86
C ASN A 36 -2.95 21.54 -11.29
N ALA A 37 -3.67 20.76 -12.09
CA ALA A 37 -4.24 19.48 -11.65
C ALA A 37 -3.16 18.47 -11.24
N GLU A 38 -2.01 18.44 -11.93
CA GLU A 38 -0.89 17.59 -11.54
C GLU A 38 -0.23 18.07 -10.24
N ILE A 39 -0.08 19.38 -10.03
CA ILE A 39 0.45 19.92 -8.76
C ILE A 39 -0.46 19.57 -7.59
N ILE A 40 -1.78 19.73 -7.77
CA ILE A 40 -2.76 19.36 -6.74
C ILE A 40 -2.71 17.86 -6.46
N GLN A 41 -2.65 17.00 -7.48
CA GLN A 41 -2.53 15.56 -7.27
C GLN A 41 -1.27 15.20 -6.47
N ILE A 42 -0.11 15.79 -6.79
CA ILE A 42 1.13 15.52 -6.07
C ILE A 42 1.00 15.91 -4.59
N ILE A 43 0.32 17.04 -4.29
CA ILE A 43 0.07 17.47 -2.92
C ILE A 43 -0.90 16.51 -2.20
N GLU A 44 -1.99 16.11 -2.86
CA GLU A 44 -2.96 15.15 -2.30
C GLU A 44 -2.30 13.80 -2.00
N ASP A 45 -1.51 13.28 -2.94
CA ASP A 45 -0.77 12.04 -2.76
C ASP A 45 0.22 12.14 -1.59
N ALA A 46 0.88 13.30 -1.44
CA ALA A 46 1.81 13.53 -0.33
C ALA A 46 1.12 13.56 1.03
N ILE A 47 -0.04 14.23 1.12
CA ILE A 47 -0.82 14.31 2.36
C ILE A 47 -1.42 12.94 2.72
N ALA A 48 -2.01 12.24 1.75
CA ALA A 48 -2.61 10.92 1.97
C ALA A 48 -1.58 9.88 2.41
N ALA A 49 -0.37 9.98 1.89
CA ALA A 49 0.75 9.15 2.28
C ALA A 49 1.11 9.35 3.78
N GLU A 50 1.24 10.61 4.23
CA GLU A 50 1.44 10.92 5.67
C GLU A 50 0.34 10.33 6.57
N GLU A 51 -0.92 10.43 6.17
CA GLU A 51 -2.06 9.87 6.93
C GLU A 51 -2.05 8.33 7.00
N SER A 52 -1.63 7.67 5.92
CA SER A 52 -1.58 6.21 5.83
C SER A 52 -0.40 5.58 6.59
N GLY A 53 0.52 6.39 7.12
CA GLY A 53 1.77 5.92 7.72
C GLY A 53 2.79 5.39 6.71
N PHE A 54 2.53 5.55 5.41
CA PHE A 54 3.48 5.27 4.33
C PHE A 54 3.98 6.59 3.75
N PRO A 55 5.25 6.95 3.93
CA PRO A 55 5.77 8.24 3.48
C PRO A 55 5.73 8.39 1.95
N ALA A 56 5.28 9.55 1.46
CA ALA A 56 5.36 9.89 0.05
C ALA A 56 6.78 10.32 -0.33
N GLY A 57 7.31 9.72 -1.39
CA GLY A 57 8.44 10.28 -2.14
C GLY A 57 9.84 10.06 -1.54
N ASP A 58 10.01 9.76 -0.25
CA ASP A 58 11.32 9.34 0.27
C ASP A 58 11.47 7.82 0.25
N ALA A 59 12.26 7.34 -0.72
CA ALA A 59 12.61 5.93 -0.85
C ALA A 59 13.30 5.35 0.41
N ARG A 60 13.97 6.16 1.23
CA ARG A 60 14.55 5.71 2.52
C ARG A 60 13.47 5.38 3.53
N GLU A 61 12.46 6.22 3.57
CA GLU A 61 11.34 6.18 4.48
C GLU A 61 10.39 5.03 4.07
N LEU A 62 10.16 4.84 2.77
CA LEU A 62 9.50 3.64 2.22
C LEU A 62 10.28 2.36 2.56
N ARG A 63 11.62 2.36 2.44
CA ARG A 63 12.46 1.21 2.81
C ARG A 63 12.39 0.89 4.30
N ALA A 64 12.27 1.89 5.16
CA ALA A 64 12.09 1.68 6.60
C ALA A 64 10.75 0.98 6.90
N VAL A 65 9.66 1.42 6.25
CA VAL A 65 8.34 0.78 6.39
C VAL A 65 8.34 -0.65 5.85
N ILE A 66 8.95 -0.87 4.67
CA ILE A 66 9.09 -2.23 4.09
C ILE A 66 9.82 -3.15 5.08
N ARG A 67 10.96 -2.71 5.65
CA ARG A 67 11.71 -3.50 6.62
C ARG A 67 10.88 -3.82 7.87
N ALA A 68 10.19 -2.83 8.44
CA ALA A 68 9.35 -3.04 9.62
C ALA A 68 8.20 -4.03 9.34
N LYS A 69 7.65 -4.02 8.12
CA LYS A 69 6.60 -4.96 7.72
C LYS A 69 7.12 -6.37 7.48
N ASP A 70 8.31 -6.54 6.90
CA ASP A 70 8.95 -7.85 6.73
C ASP A 70 9.13 -8.57 8.08
N GLU A 71 9.56 -7.85 9.12
CA GLU A 71 9.69 -8.42 10.47
C GLU A 71 8.35 -8.92 11.02
N SER A 72 7.28 -8.15 10.84
CA SER A 72 5.93 -8.56 11.26
C SER A 72 5.38 -9.77 10.49
N ILE A 73 5.73 -9.90 9.21
CA ILE A 73 5.29 -11.02 8.36
C ILE A 73 5.81 -12.36 8.91
N TYR A 74 7.08 -12.42 9.34
CA TYR A 74 7.64 -13.65 9.91
C TYR A 74 6.96 -14.04 11.23
N GLU A 75 6.59 -13.05 12.05
CA GLU A 75 5.86 -13.30 13.29
C GLU A 75 4.44 -13.86 13.01
N TYR A 76 3.73 -13.29 12.04
CA TYR A 76 2.43 -13.80 11.59
C TYR A 76 2.52 -15.23 11.04
N ILE A 77 3.53 -15.54 10.22
CA ILE A 77 3.76 -16.90 9.72
C ILE A 77 3.94 -17.88 10.89
N GLY A 78 4.73 -17.51 11.90
CA GLY A 78 4.93 -18.35 13.08
C GLY A 78 3.66 -18.60 13.90
N VAL A 79 2.77 -17.61 13.99
CA VAL A 79 1.44 -17.79 14.62
C VAL A 79 0.56 -18.71 13.79
N LEU A 80 0.53 -18.54 12.47
CA LEU A 80 -0.26 -19.38 11.57
C LEU A 80 0.21 -20.84 11.62
N GLU A 81 1.52 -21.11 11.64
CA GLU A 81 2.03 -22.48 11.80
C GLU A 81 1.59 -23.14 13.11
N LYS A 82 1.59 -22.39 14.22
CA LYS A 82 1.10 -22.88 15.51
C LYS A 82 -0.39 -23.19 15.44
N MET A 83 -1.18 -22.31 14.81
CA MET A 83 -2.61 -22.54 14.58
C MET A 83 -2.85 -23.81 13.76
N THR A 84 -2.12 -24.01 12.66
CA THR A 84 -2.23 -25.22 11.83
C THR A 84 -1.97 -26.48 12.65
N ARG A 85 -0.97 -26.48 13.54
CA ARG A 85 -0.72 -27.62 14.45
C ARG A 85 -1.87 -27.86 15.43
N VAL A 86 -2.51 -26.80 15.93
CA VAL A 86 -3.67 -26.94 16.82
C VAL A 86 -4.86 -27.51 16.06
N VAL A 87 -5.12 -27.01 14.85
CA VAL A 87 -6.19 -27.52 13.98
C VAL A 87 -5.95 -28.98 13.61
N ASP A 88 -4.72 -29.36 13.26
CA ASP A 88 -4.35 -30.77 12.97
C ASP A 88 -4.59 -31.69 14.18
N LYS A 89 -4.18 -31.26 15.38
CA LYS A 89 -4.46 -32.01 16.61
C LYS A 89 -5.95 -32.15 16.87
N LEU A 90 -6.72 -31.06 16.72
CA LEU A 90 -8.17 -31.09 16.91
C LEU A 90 -8.87 -31.96 15.87
N SER A 91 -8.43 -31.93 14.62
CA SER A 91 -8.94 -32.78 13.54
C SER A 91 -8.75 -34.26 13.88
N LYS A 92 -7.55 -34.64 14.32
CA LYS A 92 -7.23 -36.03 14.75
C LYS A 92 -8.03 -36.49 15.96
N LEU A 93 -8.35 -35.58 16.88
CA LEU A 93 -9.18 -35.86 18.06
C LEU A 93 -10.67 -35.99 17.71
N ALA A 94 -11.17 -35.16 16.79
CA ALA A 94 -12.58 -35.14 16.40
C ALA A 94 -12.92 -36.23 15.36
N PHE A 95 -11.96 -36.64 14.54
CA PHE A 95 -12.12 -37.63 13.46
C PHE A 95 -10.93 -38.62 13.44
N PRO A 96 -10.86 -39.57 14.40
CA PRO A 96 -9.69 -40.43 14.59
C PRO A 96 -9.39 -41.43 13.46
N ASP A 97 -10.36 -41.74 12.60
CA ASP A 97 -10.25 -42.79 11.57
C ASP A 97 -9.86 -42.29 10.16
N HIS A 98 -9.38 -41.05 10.02
CA HIS A 98 -9.18 -40.45 8.69
C HIS A 98 -7.82 -40.77 8.03
N ASP A 99 -6.91 -41.50 8.68
CA ASP A 99 -5.51 -41.67 8.23
C ASP A 99 -5.19 -42.93 7.38
N ASP A 100 -6.11 -43.88 7.15
CA ASP A 100 -5.73 -45.21 6.64
C ASP A 100 -6.36 -45.68 5.30
N LYS A 101 -6.71 -44.79 4.37
CA LYS A 101 -7.35 -45.22 3.09
C LYS A 101 -6.78 -44.74 1.76
N GLU A 102 -5.70 -43.96 1.71
CA GLU A 102 -5.18 -43.48 0.41
C GLU A 102 -3.87 -44.11 -0.11
N ASN A 103 -3.31 -45.13 0.56
CA ASN A 103 -2.05 -45.76 0.10
C ASN A 103 -2.10 -47.27 -0.16
N LYS A 104 -3.23 -47.79 -0.68
CA LYS A 104 -3.23 -49.09 -1.37
C LYS A 104 -3.35 -48.88 -2.87
N LYS A 105 -2.21 -48.80 -3.56
CA LYS A 105 -2.14 -48.93 -5.02
C LYS A 105 -2.82 -50.25 -5.42
N PRO A 106 -3.77 -50.27 -6.37
CA PRO A 106 -4.28 -51.51 -6.90
C PRO A 106 -3.21 -52.12 -7.82
N THR A 107 -2.80 -53.34 -7.50
CA THR A 107 -2.15 -54.30 -8.42
C THR A 107 -3.02 -54.61 -9.61
#